data_AF-A0A843DZG0-F1
#
_entry.id   AF-A0A843DZG0-F1
#
_cell.length_a   1.000
_cell.length_b   1.000
_cell.length_c   1.000
_cell.angle_alpha   90.00
_cell.angle_beta   90.00
_cell.angle_gamma   90.00
#
_symmetry.space_group_name_H-M   'P 1'
#
loop_
_entity.id
_entity.type
_entity.pdbx_description
1 polymer ?
#
loop_
_entity_poly.entity_id
_entity_poly.type
_entity_poly.pdbx_seq_one_letter_code
_entity_poly.pdbx_strand_id
1 'polypeptide(L)'
;MNPRKTSEKHSAKRILRRALPVALVLFAVCLVLMTPAAAAGIDITGETVTGTIAGADYNAETKTLTLNGGEWDSLSATGVDLTIVLNGKNTITGGKAITVEGSEIQCGIYVEGNLAIEGNGSLTVSNIKGAAVSGLLSPSGISITGGTVTVSGVTSPETGESEVFVYGLSAET
;
A
#
# COMPACT_ATOMS: atom_id res chain seq x y z
N MET A 1 -0.25 65.18 35.65
CA MET A 1 -0.57 63.86 36.24
C MET A 1 -1.40 63.08 35.23
N ASN A 2 -0.85 62.04 34.57
CA ASN A 2 -1.65 61.09 33.79
C ASN A 2 -0.88 59.78 33.53
N PRO A 3 -1.18 58.67 34.22
CA PRO A 3 -0.55 57.38 33.97
C PRO A 3 -1.54 56.41 33.29
N ARG A 4 -1.45 56.23 31.96
CA ARG A 4 -2.23 55.20 31.23
C ARG A 4 -1.50 54.73 29.97
N LYS A 5 -0.36 54.03 30.11
CA LYS A 5 0.31 53.35 28.96
C LYS A 5 1.01 52.02 29.28
N THR A 6 0.67 51.34 30.37
CA THR A 6 1.35 50.09 30.78
C THR A 6 0.49 48.82 30.73
N SER A 7 -0.81 48.91 30.45
CA SER A 7 -1.73 47.75 30.57
C SER A 7 -1.79 46.82 29.34
N GLU A 8 -1.49 47.27 28.13
CA GLU A 8 -1.72 46.46 26.91
C GLU A 8 -0.62 45.41 26.64
N LYS A 9 0.64 45.72 26.93
CA LYS A 9 1.77 44.79 26.65
C LYS A 9 1.71 43.49 27.46
N HIS A 10 1.06 43.53 28.63
CA HIS A 10 0.92 42.35 29.49
C HIS A 10 -0.16 41.37 29.02
N SER A 11 -1.16 41.84 28.27
CA SER A 11 -2.26 41.00 27.77
C SER A 11 -1.83 40.15 26.57
N ALA A 12 -1.15 40.76 25.59
CA ALA A 12 -0.66 40.07 24.40
C ALA A 12 0.33 38.93 24.70
N LYS A 13 1.26 39.14 25.66
CA LYS A 13 2.22 38.09 26.09
C LYS A 13 1.56 36.91 26.80
N ARG A 14 0.44 37.12 27.52
CA ARG A 14 -0.31 36.05 28.18
C ARG A 14 -1.11 35.22 27.19
N ILE A 15 -1.66 35.85 26.14
CA ILE A 15 -2.39 35.17 25.07
C ILE A 15 -1.42 34.33 24.22
N LEU A 16 -0.25 34.87 23.86
CA LEU A 16 0.75 34.14 23.07
C LEU A 16 1.33 32.91 23.79
N ARG A 17 1.53 32.98 25.13
CA ARG A 17 1.98 31.84 25.94
C ARG A 17 0.94 30.71 26.06
N ARG A 18 -0.34 31.00 25.88
CA ARG A 18 -1.42 30.01 25.94
C ARG A 18 -1.74 29.42 24.56
N ALA A 19 -1.54 30.17 23.48
CA ALA A 19 -1.78 29.72 22.12
C ALA A 19 -0.67 28.80 21.57
N LEU A 20 0.58 28.99 21.99
CA LEU A 20 1.73 28.22 21.50
C LEU A 20 1.65 26.69 21.75
N PRO A 21 1.33 26.19 22.96
CA PRO A 21 1.22 24.75 23.18
C PRO A 21 0.03 24.14 22.43
N VAL A 22 -1.08 24.87 22.30
CA VAL A 22 -2.26 24.40 21.54
C VAL A 22 -1.94 24.30 20.04
N ALA A 23 -1.24 25.29 19.48
CA ALA A 23 -0.80 25.24 18.09
C ALA A 23 0.21 24.12 17.84
N LEU A 24 1.11 23.83 18.81
CA LEU A 24 2.08 22.74 18.69
C LEU A 24 1.40 21.37 18.74
N VAL A 25 0.39 21.19 19.61
CA VAL A 25 -0.42 19.97 19.68
C VAL A 25 -1.25 19.81 18.40
N LEU A 26 -1.87 20.89 17.90
CA LEU A 26 -2.61 20.84 16.63
C LEU A 26 -1.69 20.49 15.45
N PHE A 27 -0.47 21.03 15.42
CA PHE A 27 0.51 20.73 14.39
C PHE A 27 1.01 19.28 14.46
N ALA A 28 1.26 18.76 15.66
CA ALA A 28 1.61 17.36 15.87
C ALA A 28 0.45 16.41 15.50
N VAL A 29 -0.80 16.77 15.84
CA VAL A 29 -1.99 16.00 15.44
C VAL A 29 -2.20 16.04 13.93
N CYS A 30 -2.02 17.19 13.27
CA CYS A 30 -2.06 17.30 11.81
C CYS A 30 -0.95 16.48 11.14
N LEU A 31 0.26 16.43 11.72
CA LEU A 31 1.36 15.63 11.18
C LEU A 31 1.10 14.12 11.30
N VAL A 32 0.39 13.68 12.34
CA VAL A 32 0.00 12.27 12.54
C VAL A 32 -1.17 11.85 11.63
N LEU A 33 -1.97 12.80 11.14
CA LEU A 33 -3.14 12.52 10.28
C LEU A 33 -2.86 12.59 8.78
N MET A 34 -1.65 12.96 8.36
CA MET A 34 -1.24 12.86 6.96
C MET A 34 -0.81 11.44 6.66
N THR A 35 -1.77 10.54 6.44
CA THR A 35 -1.47 9.29 5.71
C THR A 35 -0.96 9.69 4.33
N PRO A 36 0.27 9.32 3.93
CA PRO A 36 0.75 9.61 2.59
C PRO A 36 -0.24 8.99 1.59
N ALA A 37 -0.54 9.71 0.51
CA ALA A 37 -1.28 9.10 -0.59
C ALA A 37 -0.48 7.91 -1.12
N ALA A 38 -1.17 6.81 -1.44
CA ALA A 38 -0.53 5.62 -1.98
C ALA A 38 0.38 5.99 -3.16
N ALA A 39 1.59 5.45 -3.15
CA ALA A 39 2.52 5.66 -4.24
C ALA A 39 2.00 4.98 -5.52
N ALA A 40 2.40 5.50 -6.69
CA ALA A 40 2.14 4.81 -7.95
C ALA A 40 2.65 3.35 -7.89
N GLY A 41 1.98 2.45 -8.61
CA GLY A 41 2.27 1.02 -8.55
C GLY A 41 3.72 0.63 -8.89
N ILE A 42 4.09 -0.58 -8.48
CA ILE A 42 5.38 -1.21 -8.79
C ILE A 42 5.19 -2.13 -10.00
N ASP A 43 5.98 -1.91 -11.04
CA ASP A 43 5.96 -2.73 -12.25
C ASP A 43 7.33 -3.36 -12.49
N ILE A 44 7.39 -4.70 -12.50
CA ILE A 44 8.59 -5.49 -12.70
C ILE A 44 8.49 -6.22 -14.04
N THR A 45 9.51 -6.09 -14.88
CA THR A 45 9.60 -6.84 -16.15
C THR A 45 11.01 -7.39 -16.31
N GLY A 46 11.17 -8.69 -16.14
CA GLY A 46 12.47 -9.36 -16.21
C GLY A 46 13.46 -8.88 -15.14
N GLU A 47 14.33 -7.95 -15.53
CA GLU A 47 15.36 -7.34 -14.68
C GLU A 47 15.07 -5.88 -14.33
N THR A 48 14.04 -5.30 -14.95
CA THR A 48 13.73 -3.89 -14.81
C THR A 48 12.60 -3.68 -13.83
N VAL A 49 12.74 -2.64 -13.00
CA VAL A 49 11.65 -2.14 -12.16
C VAL A 49 11.32 -0.73 -12.61
N THR A 50 10.05 -0.46 -12.77
CA THR A 50 9.49 0.85 -13.06
C THR A 50 8.41 1.18 -12.03
N GLY A 51 8.10 2.47 -11.87
CA GLY A 51 7.18 2.94 -10.83
C GLY A 51 7.87 3.37 -9.53
N THR A 52 7.10 3.44 -8.44
CA THR A 52 7.60 3.97 -7.16
C THR A 52 7.98 2.86 -6.21
N ILE A 53 9.27 2.76 -5.86
CA ILE A 53 9.81 1.73 -4.94
C ILE A 53 10.10 2.26 -3.53
N ALA A 54 9.52 3.40 -3.12
CA ALA A 54 9.72 3.90 -1.78
C ALA A 54 9.20 2.88 -0.74
N GLY A 55 10.08 2.42 0.15
CA GLY A 55 9.75 1.35 1.10
C GLY A 55 9.84 -0.06 0.51
N ALA A 56 10.40 -0.24 -0.69
CA ALA A 56 10.66 -1.52 -1.32
C ALA A 56 12.08 -1.59 -1.89
N ASP A 57 12.60 -2.80 -2.06
CA ASP A 57 13.88 -3.08 -2.71
C ASP A 57 13.75 -4.31 -3.62
N TYR A 58 14.33 -4.27 -4.81
CA TYR A 58 14.26 -5.37 -5.77
C TYR A 58 15.64 -5.89 -6.13
N ASN A 59 15.85 -7.17 -5.89
CA ASN A 59 17.01 -7.91 -6.34
C ASN A 59 16.68 -8.61 -7.67
N ALA A 60 17.26 -8.11 -8.77
CA ALA A 60 17.05 -8.65 -10.10
C ALA A 60 17.72 -10.00 -10.35
N GLU A 61 18.75 -10.37 -9.58
CA GLU A 61 19.43 -11.67 -9.70
C GLU A 61 18.55 -12.78 -9.11
N THR A 62 17.98 -12.53 -7.93
CA THR A 62 17.13 -13.51 -7.23
C THR A 62 15.64 -13.36 -7.52
N LYS A 63 15.25 -12.36 -8.33
CA LYS A 63 13.85 -11.98 -8.60
C LYS A 63 13.04 -11.80 -7.31
N THR A 64 13.65 -11.09 -6.36
CA THR A 64 13.09 -10.90 -5.02
C THR A 64 12.75 -9.44 -4.78
N LEU A 65 11.49 -9.16 -4.50
CA LEU A 65 11.02 -7.86 -4.04
C LEU A 65 10.83 -7.88 -2.52
N THR A 66 11.64 -7.11 -1.80
CA THR A 66 11.49 -6.94 -0.35
C THR A 66 10.66 -5.69 -0.07
N LEU A 67 9.52 -5.85 0.59
CA LEU A 67 8.66 -4.74 1.03
C LEU A 67 8.96 -4.44 2.50
N ASN A 68 9.36 -3.20 2.83
CA ASN A 68 9.85 -2.77 4.14
C ASN A 68 8.94 -1.75 4.84
N GLY A 69 7.64 -1.80 4.56
CA GLY A 69 6.65 -0.89 5.12
C GLY A 69 6.35 0.29 4.19
N GLY A 70 5.51 0.05 3.19
CA GLY A 70 5.05 1.08 2.25
C GLY A 70 3.59 0.89 1.83
N GLU A 71 3.10 1.86 1.06
CA GLU A 71 1.74 1.86 0.49
C GLU A 71 1.83 2.15 -1.01
N TRP A 72 1.27 1.25 -1.83
CA TRP A 72 1.28 1.36 -3.29
C TRP A 72 -0.11 1.12 -3.88
N ASP A 73 -0.36 1.65 -5.06
CA ASP A 73 -1.64 1.48 -5.75
C ASP A 73 -1.81 0.04 -6.30
N SER A 74 -0.74 -0.52 -6.87
CA SER A 74 -0.72 -1.87 -7.43
C SER A 74 0.69 -2.46 -7.47
N LEU A 75 0.79 -3.77 -7.68
CA LEU A 75 2.04 -4.45 -8.02
C LEU A 75 1.80 -5.34 -9.24
N SER A 76 2.66 -5.24 -10.25
CA SER A 76 2.65 -6.20 -11.35
C SER A 76 4.04 -6.72 -11.69
N ALA A 77 4.14 -8.00 -12.04
CA ALA A 77 5.36 -8.62 -12.53
C ALA A 77 5.08 -9.50 -13.75
N THR A 78 5.83 -9.27 -14.84
CA THR A 78 5.70 -10.02 -16.09
C THR A 78 7.04 -10.61 -16.52
N GLY A 79 6.99 -11.76 -17.21
CA GLY A 79 8.16 -12.50 -17.66
C GLY A 79 9.07 -13.04 -16.56
N VAL A 80 8.59 -13.12 -15.31
CA VAL A 80 9.35 -13.61 -14.15
C VAL A 80 8.47 -14.39 -13.18
N ASP A 81 9.09 -15.34 -12.50
CA ASP A 81 8.63 -15.81 -11.18
C ASP A 81 9.13 -14.81 -10.14
N LEU A 82 8.25 -14.39 -9.23
CA LEU A 82 8.54 -13.34 -8.25
C LEU A 82 8.43 -13.87 -6.82
N THR A 83 9.44 -13.61 -6.01
CA THR A 83 9.37 -13.74 -4.55
C THR A 83 9.14 -12.38 -3.92
N ILE A 84 8.09 -12.23 -3.11
CA ILE A 84 7.84 -11.07 -2.26
C ILE A 84 8.22 -11.41 -0.82
N VAL A 85 9.19 -10.69 -0.27
CA VAL A 85 9.59 -10.79 1.13
C VAL A 85 8.93 -9.65 1.91
N LEU A 86 8.08 -10.00 2.87
CA LEU A 86 7.37 -9.06 3.71
C LEU A 86 8.15 -8.73 4.98
N ASN A 87 8.57 -7.46 5.09
CA ASN A 87 9.09 -6.84 6.29
C ASN A 87 8.17 -5.69 6.73
N GLY A 88 7.83 -5.62 8.01
CA GLY A 88 6.94 -4.57 8.53
C GLY A 88 5.52 -4.65 7.97
N LYS A 89 4.82 -3.50 7.91
CA LYS A 89 3.41 -3.41 7.49
C LYS A 89 3.29 -2.78 6.10
N ASN A 90 2.83 -3.55 5.14
CA ASN A 90 2.73 -3.19 3.73
C ASN A 90 1.27 -3.14 3.29
N THR A 91 0.93 -2.18 2.43
CA THR A 91 -0.43 -2.02 1.91
C THR A 91 -0.40 -1.85 0.38
N ILE A 92 -1.27 -2.56 -0.32
CA ILE A 92 -1.67 -2.27 -1.69
C ILE A 92 -3.10 -1.73 -1.66
N THR A 93 -3.31 -0.51 -2.13
CA THR A 93 -4.60 0.19 -2.12
C THR A 93 -4.96 0.60 -3.53
N GLY A 94 -5.59 -0.29 -4.29
CA GLY A 94 -5.92 -0.05 -5.69
C GLY A 94 -5.73 -1.31 -6.54
N GLY A 95 -5.85 -1.13 -7.84
CA GLY A 95 -5.72 -2.22 -8.79
C GLY A 95 -5.23 -1.74 -10.15
N LYS A 96 -4.49 -2.62 -10.82
CA LYS A 96 -4.08 -2.47 -12.20
C LYS A 96 -4.97 -3.32 -13.09
N ALA A 97 -5.45 -2.74 -14.18
CA ALA A 97 -6.15 -3.47 -15.23
C ALA A 97 -5.17 -4.42 -15.93
N ILE A 98 -5.47 -5.71 -15.94
CA ILE A 98 -4.73 -6.73 -16.68
C ILE A 98 -5.72 -7.46 -17.60
N THR A 99 -5.31 -7.71 -18.84
CA THR A 99 -6.11 -8.52 -19.77
C THR A 99 -5.67 -9.98 -19.69
N VAL A 100 -6.57 -10.86 -19.28
CA VAL A 100 -6.38 -12.31 -19.26
C VAL A 100 -7.44 -12.95 -20.15
N GLU A 101 -7.00 -13.67 -21.18
CA GLU A 101 -7.88 -14.37 -22.13
C GLU A 101 -8.99 -13.47 -22.74
N GLY A 102 -8.70 -12.18 -22.95
CA GLY A 102 -9.63 -11.21 -23.52
C GLY A 102 -10.60 -10.58 -22.52
N SER A 103 -10.50 -10.93 -21.23
CA SER A 103 -11.25 -10.27 -20.15
C SER A 103 -10.33 -9.34 -19.37
N GLU A 104 -10.82 -8.13 -19.06
CA GLU A 104 -10.11 -7.21 -18.16
C GLU A 104 -10.39 -7.58 -16.71
N ILE A 105 -9.33 -7.75 -15.92
CA ILE A 105 -9.37 -8.04 -14.49
C ILE A 105 -8.60 -6.95 -13.76
N GLN A 106 -9.22 -6.34 -12.76
CA GLN A 106 -8.55 -5.38 -11.88
C GLN A 106 -7.83 -6.12 -10.76
N CYS A 107 -6.51 -6.00 -10.69
CA CYS A 107 -5.66 -6.78 -9.80
C CYS A 107 -4.83 -5.89 -8.87
N GLY A 108 -4.83 -6.18 -7.57
CA GLY A 108 -3.95 -5.50 -6.62
C GLY A 108 -2.51 -5.95 -6.83
N ILE A 109 -2.33 -7.27 -6.87
CA ILE A 109 -1.06 -7.93 -7.22
C ILE A 109 -1.30 -8.86 -8.40
N TYR A 110 -0.54 -8.67 -9.47
CA TYR A 110 -0.50 -9.58 -10.62
C TYR A 110 0.92 -10.08 -10.86
N VAL A 111 1.11 -11.39 -10.95
CA VAL A 111 2.37 -11.99 -11.38
C VAL A 111 2.06 -12.98 -12.49
N GLU A 112 2.66 -12.81 -13.66
CA GLU A 112 2.43 -13.71 -14.80
C GLU A 112 2.95 -15.13 -14.51
N GLY A 113 4.13 -15.22 -13.89
CA GLY A 113 4.74 -16.47 -13.43
C GLY A 113 4.21 -16.94 -12.07
N ASN A 114 5.06 -17.63 -11.31
CA ASN A 114 4.79 -18.04 -9.95
C ASN A 114 4.98 -16.87 -8.98
N LEU A 115 4.09 -16.75 -7.99
CA LEU A 115 4.21 -15.81 -6.89
C LEU A 115 4.50 -16.57 -5.59
N ALA A 116 5.66 -16.29 -4.99
CA ALA A 116 5.98 -16.70 -3.63
C ALA A 116 5.88 -15.50 -2.69
N ILE A 117 5.24 -15.66 -1.53
CA ILE A 117 5.18 -14.66 -0.46
C ILE A 117 5.75 -15.28 0.81
N GLU A 118 6.76 -14.61 1.37
CA GLU A 118 7.47 -15.05 2.57
C GLU A 118 7.80 -13.88 3.50
N GLY A 119 8.51 -14.17 4.60
CA GLY A 119 8.93 -13.18 5.59
C GLY A 119 8.09 -13.21 6.87
N ASN A 120 8.16 -12.13 7.65
CA ASN A 120 7.51 -12.02 8.97
C ASN A 120 6.58 -10.80 9.09
N GLY A 121 6.51 -9.97 8.06
CA GLY A 121 5.65 -8.80 7.99
C GLY A 121 4.21 -9.12 7.61
N SER A 122 3.45 -8.07 7.32
CA SER A 122 2.06 -8.16 6.88
C SER A 122 1.86 -7.41 5.56
N LEU A 123 0.98 -7.93 4.72
CA LEU A 123 0.51 -7.33 3.48
C LEU A 123 -1.01 -7.22 3.53
N THR A 124 -1.54 -6.01 3.36
CA THR A 124 -2.97 -5.77 3.16
C THR A 124 -3.21 -5.35 1.72
N VAL A 125 -4.04 -6.09 0.98
CA VAL A 125 -4.49 -5.72 -0.36
C VAL A 125 -5.94 -5.30 -0.28
N SER A 126 -6.26 -4.08 -0.74
CA SER A 126 -7.60 -3.54 -0.60
C SER A 126 -8.02 -2.49 -1.62
N ASN A 127 -9.31 -2.14 -1.59
CA ASN A 127 -9.94 -1.08 -2.38
C ASN A 127 -9.83 -1.31 -3.90
N ILE A 128 -9.99 -2.57 -4.32
CA ILE A 128 -10.00 -2.98 -5.73
C ILE A 128 -11.42 -2.98 -6.24
N LYS A 129 -11.66 -2.30 -7.37
CA LYS A 129 -12.99 -2.15 -7.95
C LYS A 129 -12.93 -2.38 -9.45
N GLY A 130 -13.82 -3.21 -9.98
CA GLY A 130 -13.91 -3.55 -11.40
C GLY A 130 -14.94 -4.65 -11.62
N ALA A 131 -15.37 -4.87 -12.87
CA ALA A 131 -16.34 -5.92 -13.17
C ALA A 131 -15.83 -7.32 -12.76
N ALA A 132 -14.56 -7.60 -13.06
CA ALA A 132 -13.79 -8.71 -12.53
C ALA A 132 -12.62 -8.17 -11.69
N VAL A 133 -12.41 -8.76 -10.51
CA VAL A 133 -11.44 -8.28 -9.52
C VAL A 133 -10.65 -9.41 -8.89
N SER A 134 -9.39 -9.17 -8.56
CA SER A 134 -8.58 -10.10 -7.78
C SER A 134 -7.62 -9.34 -6.86
N GLY A 135 -7.50 -9.80 -5.61
CA GLY A 135 -6.47 -9.30 -4.71
C GLY A 135 -5.08 -9.72 -5.17
N LEU A 136 -4.91 -11.03 -5.37
CA LEU A 136 -3.67 -11.65 -5.82
C LEU A 136 -4.01 -12.60 -6.98
N LEU A 137 -3.37 -12.36 -8.13
CA LEU A 137 -3.52 -13.17 -9.32
C LEU A 137 -2.16 -13.65 -9.80
N SER A 138 -1.96 -14.97 -9.81
CA SER A 138 -0.80 -15.61 -10.39
C SER A 138 -1.23 -16.89 -11.12
N PRO A 139 -1.40 -16.87 -12.45
CA PRO A 139 -1.92 -18.01 -13.20
C PRO A 139 -1.09 -19.30 -13.02
N SER A 140 0.22 -19.15 -12.78
CA SER A 140 1.13 -20.28 -12.62
C SER A 140 1.14 -20.84 -11.18
N GLY A 141 0.72 -20.05 -10.19
CA GLY A 141 0.61 -20.48 -8.80
C GLY A 141 0.98 -19.40 -7.79
N ILE A 142 0.39 -19.49 -6.60
CA ILE A 142 0.65 -18.66 -5.43
C ILE A 142 1.04 -19.58 -4.26
N SER A 143 2.20 -19.33 -3.66
CA SER A 143 2.64 -19.95 -2.41
C SER A 143 2.85 -18.88 -1.34
N ILE A 144 2.31 -19.11 -0.15
CA ILE A 144 2.47 -18.20 1.00
C ILE A 144 3.04 -19.03 2.15
N THR A 145 4.33 -18.87 2.42
CA THR A 145 5.07 -19.64 3.43
C THR A 145 5.38 -18.83 4.68
N GLY A 146 5.24 -17.50 4.62
CA GLY A 146 5.52 -16.59 5.73
C GLY A 146 4.71 -15.30 5.65
N GLY A 147 4.68 -14.59 6.78
CA GLY A 147 3.96 -13.33 6.94
C GLY A 147 2.44 -13.49 7.06
N THR A 148 1.74 -12.36 7.08
CA THR A 148 0.27 -12.31 7.08
C THR A 148 -0.22 -11.58 5.84
N VAL A 149 -1.03 -12.25 5.01
CA VAL A 149 -1.67 -11.64 3.85
C VAL A 149 -3.16 -11.47 4.13
N THR A 150 -3.66 -10.25 4.00
CA THR A 150 -5.09 -9.93 4.14
C THR A 150 -5.58 -9.30 2.85
N VAL A 151 -6.63 -9.88 2.26
CA VAL A 151 -7.31 -9.32 1.09
C VAL A 151 -8.70 -8.89 1.52
N SER A 152 -9.06 -7.63 1.30
CA SER A 152 -10.35 -7.08 1.74
C SER A 152 -10.83 -5.94 0.84
N GLY A 153 -12.13 -5.65 0.79
CA GLY A 153 -12.63 -4.52 -0.01
C GLY A 153 -12.33 -4.66 -1.51
N VAL A 154 -12.38 -5.90 -2.00
CA VAL A 154 -12.28 -6.27 -3.41
C VAL A 154 -13.73 -6.50 -3.86
N THR A 155 -14.28 -5.58 -4.64
CA THR A 155 -15.73 -5.56 -4.93
C THR A 155 -16.01 -5.36 -6.40
N SER A 156 -16.91 -6.16 -6.96
CA SER A 156 -17.48 -5.90 -8.28
C SER A 156 -18.66 -4.93 -8.17
N PRO A 157 -18.67 -3.80 -8.91
CA PRO A 157 -19.79 -2.87 -8.90
C PRO A 157 -21.02 -3.45 -9.60
N GLU A 158 -20.88 -4.51 -10.40
CA GLU A 158 -21.98 -5.14 -11.14
C GLU A 158 -22.77 -6.13 -10.27
N THR A 159 -22.10 -6.87 -9.39
CA THR A 159 -22.74 -7.83 -8.48
C THR A 159 -22.92 -7.28 -7.07
N GLY A 160 -22.15 -6.26 -6.68
CA GLY A 160 -22.07 -5.77 -5.30
C GLY A 160 -21.41 -6.77 -4.34
N GLU A 161 -20.94 -7.91 -4.85
CA GLU A 161 -20.34 -8.97 -4.06
C GLU A 161 -18.84 -8.68 -3.84
N SER A 162 -18.38 -8.96 -2.62
CA SER A 162 -16.95 -8.99 -2.32
C SER A 162 -16.40 -10.35 -2.71
N GLU A 163 -15.95 -10.49 -3.94
CA GLU A 163 -15.34 -11.73 -4.41
C GLU A 163 -13.82 -11.64 -4.26
N VAL A 164 -13.29 -12.36 -3.28
CA VAL A 164 -11.84 -12.56 -3.14
C VAL A 164 -11.47 -13.80 -3.95
N PHE A 165 -11.07 -13.60 -5.20
CA PHE A 165 -10.44 -14.66 -5.96
C PHE A 165 -8.93 -14.66 -5.73
N VAL A 166 -8.44 -15.66 -5.00
CA VAL A 166 -7.02 -16.02 -4.99
C VAL A 166 -6.85 -17.17 -5.96
N TYR A 167 -6.42 -16.88 -7.18
CA TYR A 167 -6.15 -17.90 -8.20
C TYR A 167 -4.69 -18.36 -8.07
N GLY A 168 -4.48 -19.67 -7.96
CA GLY A 168 -3.14 -20.29 -7.95
C GLY A 168 -2.70 -20.91 -6.63
N LEU A 169 -3.52 -20.94 -5.57
CA LEU A 169 -3.15 -21.64 -4.32
C LEU A 169 -2.92 -23.15 -4.59
N SER A 170 -1.65 -23.55 -4.66
CA SER A 170 -1.26 -24.95 -4.52
C SER A 170 -1.13 -25.23 -3.03
N ALA A 171 -2.07 -25.99 -2.47
CA ALA A 171 -1.88 -26.56 -1.14
C ALA A 171 -0.78 -27.62 -1.25
N GLU A 172 0.43 -27.32 -0.77
CA GLU A 172 1.39 -28.37 -0.48
C GLU A 172 0.85 -29.19 0.70
N THR A 173 0.34 -30.39 0.39
CA THR A 173 0.04 -31.46 1.36
C THR A 173 1.22 -32.39 1.53
#